data_AF-A0A176FQU2-F1
#
_entry.id   AF-A0A176FQU2-F1
#
_cell.length_a   1.000
_cell.length_b   1.000
_cell.length_c   1.000
_cell.angle_alpha   90.00
_cell.angle_beta   90.00
_cell.angle_gamma   90.00
#
_symmetry.space_group_name_H-M   'P 1'
#
loop_
_entity.id
_entity.type
_entity.pdbx_description
1 polymer ?
#
loop_
_entity_poly.entity_id
_entity_poly.type
_entity_poly.pdbx_seq_one_letter_code
_entity_poly.pdbx_strand_id
1 'polypeptide(L)'
;MVWSTLIAVDHANRTGNYAVLRDLGAPDFRNVNNPARLAGIFASIRERDLGLERVVLANPVYAAPPALTETGLFEVKGSFPARPEGISFELYFQHVEGAWKLYALGIFAQEAEAETAEQ
;
A
#
# COMPACT_ATOMS: atom_id res chain seq x y z
N MET A 1 1.15 4.54 9.68
CA MET A 1 1.82 4.60 8.36
C MET A 1 1.20 3.60 7.39
N VAL A 2 1.32 2.28 7.60
CA VAL A 2 0.72 1.25 6.71
C VAL A 2 -0.78 1.47 6.48
N TRP A 3 -1.61 1.38 7.53
CA TRP A 3 -3.07 1.58 7.42
C TRP A 3 -3.43 2.93 6.79
N SER A 4 -2.80 4.02 7.24
CA SER A 4 -3.08 5.37 6.72
C SER A 4 -2.82 5.47 5.21
N THR A 5 -1.75 4.85 4.70
CA THR A 5 -1.45 4.80 3.27
C THR A 5 -2.50 3.97 2.51
N LEU A 6 -2.84 2.78 3.01
CA LEU A 6 -3.82 1.91 2.35
C LEU A 6 -5.21 2.55 2.30
N ILE A 7 -5.61 3.26 3.36
CA ILE A 7 -6.87 4.02 3.40
C ILE A 7 -6.83 5.24 2.48
N ALA A 8 -5.68 5.91 2.35
CA ALA A 8 -5.53 6.98 1.36
C ALA A 8 -5.70 6.45 -0.08
N VAL A 9 -5.23 5.23 -0.37
CA VAL A 9 -5.46 4.57 -1.66
C VAL A 9 -6.94 4.19 -1.84
N ASP A 10 -7.60 3.63 -0.83
CA ASP A 10 -9.04 3.34 -0.87
C ASP A 10 -9.86 4.59 -1.21
N HIS A 11 -9.67 5.67 -0.45
CA HIS A 11 -10.36 6.93 -0.69
C HIS A 11 -10.09 7.48 -2.10
N ALA A 12 -8.84 7.38 -2.58
CA ALA A 12 -8.49 7.82 -3.93
C ALA A 12 -9.15 6.94 -5.02
N ASN A 13 -9.21 5.62 -4.83
CA ASN A 13 -9.90 4.71 -5.75
C ASN A 13 -11.40 4.99 -5.83
N ARG A 14 -12.05 5.26 -4.68
CA ARG A 14 -13.50 5.51 -4.60
C ARG A 14 -13.92 6.87 -5.15
N THR A 15 -13.07 7.88 -4.99
CA THR A 15 -13.38 9.27 -5.39
C THR A 15 -12.75 9.68 -6.73
N GLY A 16 -11.77 8.92 -7.22
CA GLY A 16 -10.90 9.34 -8.32
C GLY A 16 -9.89 10.42 -7.94
N ASN A 17 -9.84 10.85 -6.67
CA ASN A 17 -8.95 11.93 -6.23
C ASN A 17 -7.66 11.39 -5.61
N TYR A 18 -6.61 11.29 -6.44
CA TYR A 18 -5.28 10.85 -6.01
C TYR A 18 -4.37 12.00 -5.52
N ALA A 19 -4.86 13.25 -5.49
CA ALA A 19 -4.04 14.38 -5.06
C ALA A 19 -3.63 14.24 -3.58
N VAL A 20 -4.53 13.74 -2.72
CA VAL A 20 -4.24 13.52 -1.30
C VAL A 20 -3.13 12.49 -1.12
N LEU A 21 -3.24 11.32 -1.77
CA LEU A 21 -2.20 10.28 -1.72
C LEU A 21 -0.86 10.84 -2.21
N ARG A 22 -0.88 11.60 -3.31
CA ARG A 22 0.33 12.26 -3.83
C ARG A 22 0.93 13.19 -2.79
N ASP A 23 0.13 14.10 -2.23
CA ASP A 23 0.62 15.17 -1.37
C ASP A 23 1.07 14.69 0.02
N LEU A 24 0.60 13.52 0.46
CA LEU A 24 1.13 12.80 1.64
C LEU A 24 2.53 12.18 1.41
N GLY A 25 2.96 12.07 0.15
CA GLY A 25 4.24 11.51 -0.22
C GLY A 25 5.44 12.44 0.00
N ALA A 26 6.63 11.83 -0.02
CA ALA A 26 7.90 12.52 -0.05
C ALA A 26 8.02 13.38 -1.33
N PRO A 27 8.91 14.39 -1.36
CA PRO A 27 9.15 15.18 -2.58
C PRO A 27 9.38 14.32 -3.82
N ASP A 28 10.20 13.27 -3.72
CA ASP A 28 10.49 12.39 -4.85
C ASP A 28 9.26 11.61 -5.34
N PHE A 29 8.42 11.13 -4.43
CA PHE A 29 7.15 10.50 -4.77
C PHE A 29 6.22 11.47 -5.52
N ARG A 30 6.15 12.73 -5.07
CA ARG A 30 5.33 13.78 -5.69
C ARG A 30 5.84 14.17 -7.07
N ASN A 31 7.16 14.17 -7.27
CA ASN A 31 7.80 14.52 -8.54
C ASN A 31 7.53 13.47 -9.62
N VAL A 32 7.53 12.18 -9.25
CA VAL A 32 7.34 11.08 -10.22
C VAL A 32 5.87 10.71 -10.42
N ASN A 33 5.00 11.03 -9.47
CA ASN A 33 3.57 10.70 -9.53
C ASN A 33 2.68 11.93 -9.65
N ASN A 34 1.92 12.02 -10.72
CA ASN A 34 0.75 12.91 -10.81
C ASN A 34 -0.55 12.12 -10.58
N PRO A 35 -1.69 12.78 -10.29
CA PRO A 35 -2.94 12.08 -10.00
C PRO A 35 -3.40 11.12 -11.12
N ALA A 36 -3.22 11.49 -12.39
CA ALA A 36 -3.60 10.63 -13.52
C ALA A 36 -2.74 9.35 -13.59
N ARG A 37 -1.44 9.46 -13.32
CA ARG A 37 -0.53 8.31 -13.23
C ARG A 37 -0.93 7.37 -12.10
N LEU A 38 -1.22 7.91 -10.92
CA LEU A 38 -1.68 7.10 -9.77
C LEU A 38 -3.02 6.41 -10.07
N ALA A 39 -3.94 7.11 -10.74
CA ALA A 39 -5.20 6.51 -11.17
C ALA A 39 -5.03 5.33 -12.13
N GLY A 40 -4.02 5.37 -13.00
CA GLY A 40 -3.63 4.26 -13.87
C GLY A 40 -2.97 3.11 -13.09
N ILE A 41 -2.03 3.42 -12.19
CA ILE A 41 -1.35 2.42 -11.34
C ILE A 41 -2.35 1.61 -10.52
N PHE A 42 -3.32 2.27 -9.90
CA PHE A 42 -4.31 1.62 -9.04
C PHE A 42 -5.59 1.18 -9.75
N ALA A 43 -5.65 1.28 -11.08
CA ALA A 43 -6.84 0.91 -11.86
C ALA A 43 -7.27 -0.54 -11.61
N SER A 44 -6.32 -1.49 -11.68
CA SER A 44 -6.62 -2.91 -11.46
C SER A 44 -7.16 -3.19 -10.04
N ILE A 45 -6.59 -2.53 -9.02
CA ILE A 45 -7.05 -2.67 -7.63
C ILE A 45 -8.47 -2.11 -7.47
N ARG A 46 -8.75 -0.95 -8.10
CA ARG A 46 -10.08 -0.33 -8.11
C ARG A 46 -11.12 -1.19 -8.84
N GLU A 47 -10.77 -1.76 -9.98
CA GLU A 47 -11.66 -2.59 -10.79
C GLU A 47 -12.03 -3.92 -10.12
N ARG A 48 -11.10 -4.48 -9.35
CA ARG A 48 -11.30 -5.75 -8.63
C ARG A 48 -12.01 -5.60 -7.28
N ASP A 49 -12.17 -4.37 -6.79
CA ASP A 49 -12.80 -4.05 -5.51
C ASP A 49 -12.29 -4.94 -4.36
N LEU A 50 -10.96 -4.97 -4.17
CA LEU A 50 -10.27 -5.86 -3.21
C LEU A 50 -10.55 -5.54 -1.73
N GLY A 51 -11.50 -4.65 -1.43
CA GLY A 51 -11.88 -4.34 -0.06
C GLY A 51 -10.77 -3.69 0.76
N LEU A 52 -10.02 -2.73 0.19
CA LEU A 52 -8.91 -2.03 0.85
C LEU A 52 -9.34 -1.37 2.18
N GLU A 53 -10.59 -0.99 2.32
CA GLU A 53 -11.15 -0.45 3.56
C GLU A 53 -11.09 -1.45 4.72
N ARG A 54 -11.09 -2.76 4.44
CA ARG A 54 -11.12 -3.83 5.45
C ARG A 54 -9.80 -4.01 6.18
N VAL A 55 -8.71 -3.42 5.68
CA VAL A 55 -7.38 -3.49 6.31
C VAL A 55 -7.39 -2.94 7.75
N VAL A 56 -8.34 -2.06 8.10
CA VAL A 56 -8.50 -1.53 9.46
C VAL A 56 -9.05 -2.54 10.47
N LEU A 57 -9.60 -3.66 9.98
CA LEU A 57 -10.24 -4.68 10.82
C LEU A 57 -9.27 -5.77 11.27
N ALA A 58 -8.06 -5.82 10.71
CA ALA A 58 -7.09 -6.86 10.96
C ALA A 58 -5.67 -6.30 11.09
N ASN A 59 -4.77 -7.12 11.61
CA ASN A 59 -3.34 -6.84 11.58
C ASN A 59 -2.72 -7.45 10.31
N PRO A 60 -1.76 -6.76 9.67
CA PRO A 60 -1.03 -7.35 8.56
C PRO A 60 -0.16 -8.52 9.03
N VAL A 61 0.00 -9.50 8.16
CA VAL A 61 1.05 -10.50 8.26
C VAL A 61 2.30 -9.92 7.60
N TYR A 62 3.32 -9.59 8.39
CA TYR A 62 4.56 -9.04 7.87
C TYR A 62 5.43 -10.13 7.25
N ALA A 63 5.96 -9.87 6.05
CA ALA A 63 6.86 -10.79 5.36
C ALA A 63 8.24 -10.87 6.04
N ALA A 64 8.66 -9.78 6.67
CA ALA A 64 9.86 -9.66 7.49
C ALA A 64 9.66 -8.52 8.51
N PRO A 65 10.46 -8.46 9.59
CA PRO A 65 10.47 -7.30 10.47
C PRO A 65 10.73 -6.01 9.68
N PRO A 66 9.90 -4.96 9.86
CA PRO A 66 10.14 -3.66 9.24
C PRO A 66 11.54 -3.12 9.54
N ALA A 67 12.25 -2.65 8.52
CA ALA A 67 13.66 -2.30 8.64
C ALA A 67 14.06 -1.13 7.74
N LEU A 68 15.21 -0.53 8.04
CA LEU A 68 15.84 0.43 7.14
C LEU A 68 16.66 -0.33 6.08
N THR A 69 16.47 0.05 4.82
CA THR A 69 17.30 -0.41 3.71
C THR A 69 18.68 0.24 3.76
N GLU A 70 19.63 -0.30 3.01
CA GLU A 70 20.97 0.31 2.84
C GLU A 70 20.89 1.74 2.27
N THR A 71 19.82 2.04 1.52
CA THR A 71 19.55 3.37 0.96
C THR A 71 18.84 4.32 1.93
N GLY A 72 18.58 3.90 3.18
CA GLY A 72 17.96 4.72 4.21
C GLY A 72 16.44 4.84 4.13
N LEU A 73 15.78 4.00 3.32
CA LEU A 73 14.32 3.93 3.26
C LEU A 73 13.81 2.97 4.33
N PHE A 74 12.73 3.34 5.01
CA PHE A 74 12.03 2.42 5.91
C PHE A 74 11.10 1.54 5.08
N GLU A 75 11.46 0.28 4.95
CA GLU A 75 10.74 -0.73 4.17
C GLU A 75 9.75 -1.48 5.07
N VAL A 76 8.51 -1.61 4.60
CA VAL A 76 7.45 -2.35 5.26
C VAL A 76 6.72 -3.21 4.23
N LYS A 77 6.85 -4.52 4.34
CA LYS A 77 6.25 -5.51 3.42
C LYS A 77 5.37 -6.48 4.19
N GLY A 78 4.22 -6.81 3.63
CA GLY A 78 3.31 -7.75 4.26
C GLY A 78 2.03 -7.92 3.46
N SER A 79 1.04 -8.53 4.10
CA SER A 79 -0.25 -8.77 3.49
C SER A 79 -1.41 -8.70 4.50
N PHE A 80 -2.61 -8.50 3.96
CA PHE A 80 -3.87 -8.72 4.64
C PHE A 80 -4.54 -9.92 3.95
N PRO A 81 -4.40 -11.13 4.50
CA PRO A 81 -5.04 -12.30 3.92
C PRO A 81 -6.55 -12.20 4.07
N ALA A 82 -7.27 -12.55 3.01
CA ALA A 82 -8.73 -12.62 3.00
C ALA A 82 -9.20 -13.70 2.02
N ARG A 83 -10.46 -14.13 2.14
CA ARG A 83 -11.11 -15.07 1.21
C ARG A 83 -12.18 -14.31 0.39
N PRO A 84 -12.29 -14.53 -0.93
CA PRO A 84 -11.48 -15.43 -1.75
C PRO A 84 -10.09 -14.87 -2.09
N GLU A 85 -9.89 -13.57 -1.95
CA GLU A 85 -8.64 -12.89 -2.30
C GLU A 85 -8.31 -11.80 -1.26
N GLY A 86 -7.04 -11.74 -0.87
CA GLY A 86 -6.47 -10.69 -0.02
C GLY A 86 -5.60 -9.71 -0.80
N ILE A 87 -4.81 -8.93 -0.07
CA ILE A 87 -3.84 -8.00 -0.68
C ILE A 87 -2.47 -8.16 -0.04
N SER A 88 -1.42 -8.10 -0.86
CA SER A 88 -0.06 -7.86 -0.39
C SER A 88 0.35 -6.42 -0.70
N PHE A 89 1.28 -5.90 0.10
CA PHE A 89 1.78 -4.55 -0.04
C PHE A 89 3.28 -4.48 0.17
N GLU A 90 3.88 -3.51 -0.52
CA GLU A 90 5.26 -3.08 -0.31
C GLU A 90 5.26 -1.58 -0.14
N LEU A 91 5.67 -1.08 1.02
CA LEU A 91 5.68 0.35 1.31
C LEU A 91 7.11 0.77 1.67
N TYR A 92 7.54 1.88 1.08
CA TYR A 92 8.81 2.51 1.35
C TYR A 92 8.57 3.91 1.85
N PHE A 93 9.19 4.27 2.97
CA PHE A 93 9.07 5.60 3.55
C PHE A 93 10.44 6.25 3.66
N GLN A 94 10.49 7.55 3.42
CA GLN A 94 11.67 8.37 3.58
C GLN A 94 11.44 9.34 4.75
N HIS A 95 12.47 9.56 5.57
CA HIS A 95 12.41 10.57 6.61
C HIS A 95 12.72 11.96 6.03
N VAL A 96 11.73 12.85 6.01
CA VAL A 96 11.81 14.21 5.44
C VAL A 96 11.24 15.21 6.45
N GLU A 97 12.04 16.21 6.81
CA GLU A 97 11.62 17.30 7.72
C GLU A 97 11.06 16.80 9.07
N GLY A 98 11.64 15.74 9.63
CA GLY A 98 11.20 15.18 10.92
C GLY A 98 9.97 14.28 10.84
N ALA A 99 9.50 13.91 9.64
CA ALA A 99 8.38 13.02 9.44
C ALA A 99 8.70 11.92 8.43
N TRP A 100 8.16 10.72 8.66
CA TRP A 100 8.17 9.66 7.65
C TRP A 100 7.11 9.93 6.59
N LYS A 101 7.56 10.14 5.35
CA LYS A 101 6.69 10.40 4.20
C LYS A 101 6.80 9.24 3.20
N LEU A 102 5.72 8.98 2.48
CA LEU A 102 5.66 7.87 1.52
C LEU A 102 6.61 8.11 0.35
N TYR A 103 7.57 7.22 0.14
CA TYR A 103 8.54 7.28 -0.96
C TYR A 103 8.12 6.42 -2.14
N ALA A 104 7.62 5.21 -1.88
CA ALA A 104 7.06 4.32 -2.89
C ALA A 104 6.02 3.39 -2.27
N LEU A 105 5.07 2.92 -3.09
CA LEU A 105 4.13 1.88 -2.70
C LEU A 105 3.81 0.95 -3.87
N GLY A 106 3.63 -0.33 -3.54
CA GLY A 106 3.00 -1.34 -4.36
C GLY A 106 1.87 -2.01 -3.57
N ILE A 107 0.75 -2.27 -4.24
CA ILE A 107 -0.36 -3.07 -3.71
C ILE A 107 -0.71 -4.09 -4.79
N PHE A 108 -0.79 -5.34 -4.40
CA PHE A 108 -1.05 -6.45 -5.30
C PHE A 108 -2.17 -7.30 -4.72
N ALA A 109 -3.01 -7.84 -5.60
CA ALA A 109 -3.94 -8.85 -5.17
C ALA A 109 -3.17 -10.12 -4.80
N GLN A 110 -3.55 -10.72 -3.70
CA GLN A 110 -2.99 -11.98 -3.23
C GLN A 110 -4.11 -13.00 -3.21
N GLU A 111 -4.10 -13.92 -4.18
CA GLU A 111 -4.98 -15.08 -4.13
C GLU A 111 -4.80 -15.78 -2.80
N ALA A 112 -5.90 -16.14 -2.16
CA ALA A 112 -5.82 -16.85 -0.91
C ALA A 112 -5.18 -18.20 -1.20
N GLU A 113 -3.95 -18.43 -0.70
CA GLU A 113 -3.36 -19.76 -0.75
C GLU A 113 -4.40 -20.74 -0.19
N ALA A 114 -4.79 -21.72 -1.01
CA ALA A 114 -5.51 -22.87 -0.52
C ALA A 114 -4.63 -23.40 0.59
N GLU A 115 -5.12 -23.28 1.82
CA GLU A 115 -4.44 -23.78 3.01
C GLU A 115 -4.10 -25.22 2.66
N THR A 116 -2.81 -25.50 2.46
CA THR A 116 -2.34 -26.88 2.31
C THR A 116 -2.76 -27.51 3.62
N ALA A 117 -3.92 -28.17 3.61
CA ALA A 117 -4.39 -28.95 4.73
C ALA A 117 -3.24 -29.87 5.06
N GLU A 118 -2.60 -29.59 6.19
CA GLU A 118 -1.48 -30.33 6.72
C GLU A 118 -1.90 -31.81 6.71
N GLN A 119 -1.21 -32.61 5.88
CA GLN A 119 -1.41 -34.05 5.74
C GLN A 119 -0.88 -34.78 6.97
#